data_AF-A0A0W0ZSU1-F1
#
_entry.id   AF-A0A0W0ZSU1-F1
#
_cell.length_a   1.000
_cell.length_b   1.000
_cell.length_c   1.000
_cell.angle_alpha   90.00
_cell.angle_beta   90.00
_cell.angle_gamma   90.00
#
_symmetry.space_group_name_H-M   'P 1'
#
loop_
_entity.id
_entity.type
_entity.pdbx_description
1 polymer ?
#
loop_
_entity_poly.entity_id
_entity_poly.type
_entity_poly.pdbx_seq_one_letter_code
_entity_poly.pdbx_strand_id
1 'polypeptide(L)'
;MYSHSKPNLNLDELYGKFLNAHRKLNGTVSGHQAVNLERAKSELSKLKQVIQILEDYKSRPEGDISKQLKMAMNYQDLEKRLQEEKERSDRAEKEAQETPYELTFDEMELLLRIFGHEGGGILHLSEASFFEKLKNLSQSTGNDEMKIVAKLGGKEKADEVTKNIINKIKHASANANWDEIKKKLSTGVKNVFEYKENQQIYETTLSQKNKLDTEIKQLMNPKTVDSRIGALKQKKEALSSYIQSIEKIKRVHDQYYTSFTTSKSTERLQTDIQALNNNIKTCQKESKQAKQQDVHKERLERLKSSKKVLSSLKKNGRLEEAIEQIENADKQQIRSFDTVLKELDEKFSAKEDRETLIVPHGLESSHGTELPKMNLEKNKQEIARLLTELDTLKVEGKVITKEEKKKWEEIEQRIEELEYENDTLEPSRPQKTNEEVIRSLKEAVRITIVQSQEKSEKTKETATRYFKNIKQVIKELRQEQEDTEIQQDNKGLIK
;
A
#
# COMPACT_ATOMS: atom_id res chain seq x y z
N MET A 1 14.09 -37.05 20.97
CA MET A 1 13.93 -37.10 19.49
C MET A 1 12.51 -37.52 19.16
N TYR A 2 11.61 -36.56 18.90
CA TYR A 2 10.27 -36.87 18.39
C TYR A 2 10.29 -36.67 16.87
N SER A 3 10.41 -37.77 16.14
CA SER A 3 10.13 -37.82 14.71
C SER A 3 8.63 -37.69 14.53
N HIS A 4 8.14 -36.50 14.19
CA HIS A 4 6.78 -36.32 13.69
C HIS A 4 6.68 -36.94 12.29
N SER A 5 6.32 -38.22 12.23
CA SER A 5 5.86 -38.84 10.99
C SER A 5 4.63 -38.07 10.49
N LYS A 6 4.74 -37.46 9.31
CA LYS A 6 3.58 -36.87 8.63
C LYS A 6 2.52 -37.98 8.45
N PRO A 7 1.22 -37.70 8.67
CA PRO A 7 0.17 -38.69 8.45
C PRO A 7 0.21 -39.18 7.00
N ASN A 8 0.16 -40.51 6.80
CA ASN A 8 0.04 -41.14 5.48
C ASN A 8 -1.34 -40.80 4.90
N LEU A 9 -1.43 -39.66 4.21
CA LEU A 9 -2.63 -39.24 3.51
C LEU A 9 -2.84 -40.10 2.26
N ASN A 10 -4.08 -40.44 1.96
CA ASN A 10 -4.39 -41.15 0.74
C ASN A 10 -4.33 -40.21 -0.48
N LEU A 11 -4.32 -40.80 -1.70
CA LEU A 11 -4.13 -40.06 -2.94
C LEU A 11 -5.21 -38.98 -3.18
N ASP A 12 -6.45 -39.23 -2.79
CA ASP A 12 -7.55 -38.28 -2.97
C ASP A 12 -7.47 -37.14 -1.94
N GLU A 13 -7.05 -37.41 -0.70
CA GLU A 13 -6.78 -36.39 0.31
C GLU A 13 -5.62 -35.46 -0.11
N LEU A 14 -4.53 -36.02 -0.65
CA LEU A 14 -3.43 -35.25 -1.21
C LEU A 14 -3.88 -34.42 -2.42
N TYR A 15 -4.75 -34.98 -3.26
CA TYR A 15 -5.32 -34.25 -4.38
C TYR A 15 -6.23 -33.09 -3.93
N GLY A 16 -7.06 -33.29 -2.90
CA GLY A 16 -7.87 -32.25 -2.28
C GLY A 16 -7.02 -31.09 -1.73
N LYS A 17 -5.90 -31.39 -1.06
CA LYS A 17 -4.93 -30.38 -0.61
C LYS A 17 -4.29 -29.62 -1.78
N PHE A 18 -3.88 -30.33 -2.82
CA PHE A 18 -3.35 -29.72 -4.05
C PHE A 18 -4.36 -28.75 -4.69
N LEU A 19 -5.62 -29.16 -4.82
CA LEU A 19 -6.67 -28.29 -5.37
C LEU A 19 -6.87 -27.03 -4.52
N ASN A 20 -6.82 -27.14 -3.20
CA ASN A 20 -6.96 -25.99 -2.30
C ASN A 20 -5.79 -25.03 -2.42
N ALA A 21 -4.55 -25.54 -2.39
CA ALA A 21 -3.35 -24.73 -2.61
C ALA A 21 -3.37 -24.04 -3.99
N HIS A 22 -3.72 -24.78 -5.04
CA HIS A 22 -3.82 -24.25 -6.40
C HIS A 22 -4.89 -23.17 -6.53
N ARG A 23 -6.09 -23.35 -5.95
CA ARG A 23 -7.16 -22.33 -5.98
C ARG A 23 -6.71 -21.05 -5.29
N LYS A 24 -6.03 -21.15 -4.16
CA LYS A 24 -5.48 -20.01 -3.43
C LYS A 24 -4.47 -19.23 -4.28
N LEU A 25 -3.49 -19.94 -4.86
CA LEU A 25 -2.50 -19.35 -5.74
C LEU A 25 -3.14 -18.74 -7.01
N ASN A 26 -4.11 -19.43 -7.63
CA ASN A 26 -4.81 -18.92 -8.81
C ASN A 26 -5.56 -17.62 -8.50
N GLY A 27 -6.22 -17.49 -7.34
CA GLY A 27 -6.81 -16.22 -6.90
C GLY A 27 -5.78 -15.09 -6.76
N THR A 28 -4.60 -15.43 -6.24
CA THR A 28 -3.45 -14.53 -6.12
C THR A 28 -2.90 -14.12 -7.50
N VAL A 29 -2.83 -15.04 -8.47
CA VAL A 29 -2.29 -14.80 -9.82
C VAL A 29 -3.26 -14.08 -10.75
N SER A 30 -4.53 -14.48 -10.78
CA SER A 30 -5.52 -14.07 -11.79
C SER A 30 -5.91 -12.59 -11.73
N GLY A 31 -5.63 -11.89 -10.63
CA GLY A 31 -5.96 -10.47 -10.47
C GLY A 31 -4.81 -9.49 -10.72
N HIS A 32 -3.56 -9.88 -10.47
CA HIS A 32 -2.49 -8.89 -10.22
C HIS A 32 -1.15 -9.17 -10.89
N GLN A 33 -0.80 -10.42 -11.21
CA GLN A 33 0.59 -10.71 -11.62
C GLN A 33 0.96 -10.20 -12.99
N ALA A 34 0.13 -10.41 -14.01
CA ALA A 34 0.48 -10.00 -15.36
C ALA A 34 0.62 -8.48 -15.47
N VAL A 35 -0.33 -7.74 -14.88
CA VAL A 35 -0.31 -6.27 -14.86
C VAL A 35 0.87 -5.75 -14.04
N ASN A 36 1.07 -6.25 -12.82
CA ASN A 36 2.19 -5.78 -11.98
C ASN A 36 3.55 -6.15 -12.57
N LEU A 37 3.68 -7.32 -13.21
CA LEU A 37 4.92 -7.76 -13.85
C LEU A 37 5.28 -6.85 -15.02
N GLU A 38 4.34 -6.57 -15.91
CA GLU A 38 4.59 -5.70 -17.06
C GLU A 38 4.86 -4.25 -16.62
N ARG A 39 4.11 -3.74 -15.63
CA ARG A 39 4.38 -2.41 -15.04
C ARG A 39 5.78 -2.35 -14.41
N ALA A 40 6.17 -3.36 -13.63
CA ALA A 40 7.49 -3.44 -13.01
C ALA A 40 8.62 -3.53 -14.04
N LYS A 41 8.44 -4.31 -15.11
CA LYS A 41 9.41 -4.41 -16.22
C LYS A 41 9.57 -3.09 -16.96
N SER A 42 8.47 -2.40 -17.24
CA SER A 42 8.49 -1.08 -17.84
C SER A 42 9.26 -0.08 -16.96
N GLU A 43 8.99 -0.07 -15.66
CA GLU A 43 9.65 0.83 -14.73
C GLU A 43 11.15 0.53 -14.58
N LEU A 44 11.52 -0.76 -14.53
CA LEU A 44 12.92 -1.17 -14.52
C LEU A 44 13.64 -0.71 -15.80
N SER A 45 12.97 -0.76 -16.94
CA SER A 45 13.53 -0.28 -18.21
C SER A 45 13.78 1.23 -18.17
N LYS A 46 12.81 2.02 -17.71
CA LYS A 46 12.96 3.47 -17.53
C LYS A 46 14.12 3.79 -16.60
N LEU A 47 14.18 3.12 -15.45
CA LEU A 47 15.24 3.32 -14.47
C LEU A 47 16.63 3.01 -15.03
N LYS A 48 16.76 1.93 -15.82
CA LYS A 48 18.02 1.61 -16.52
C LYS A 48 18.41 2.70 -17.50
N GLN A 49 17.46 3.24 -18.26
CA GLN A 49 17.73 4.33 -19.21
C GLN A 49 18.17 5.61 -18.48
N VAL A 50 17.50 5.98 -17.38
CA VAL A 50 17.89 7.14 -16.56
C VAL A 50 19.30 6.98 -16.00
N ILE A 51 19.64 5.82 -15.44
CA ILE A 51 21.00 5.53 -14.94
C ILE A 51 22.03 5.67 -16.07
N GLN A 52 21.74 5.09 -17.24
CA GLN A 52 22.65 5.15 -18.39
C GLN A 52 22.89 6.60 -18.83
N ILE A 53 21.85 7.42 -18.96
CA ILE A 53 21.96 8.84 -19.34
C ILE A 53 22.86 9.60 -18.36
N LEU A 54 22.69 9.37 -17.05
CA LEU A 54 23.49 10.03 -16.02
C LEU A 54 24.96 9.57 -16.04
N GLU A 55 25.21 8.27 -16.25
CA GLU A 55 26.56 7.72 -16.37
C GLU A 55 27.28 8.21 -17.63
N ASP A 56 26.57 8.25 -18.76
CA ASP A 56 27.07 8.77 -20.03
C ASP A 56 27.44 10.24 -19.88
N TYR A 57 26.55 11.07 -19.30
CA TYR A 57 26.82 12.48 -19.05
C TYR A 57 28.01 12.71 -18.10
N LYS A 58 28.16 11.85 -17.07
CA LYS A 58 29.34 11.90 -16.18
C LYS A 58 30.64 11.63 -16.94
N SER A 59 30.62 10.69 -17.90
CA SER A 59 31.78 10.34 -18.70
C SER A 59 32.07 11.34 -19.82
N ARG A 60 31.03 11.94 -20.40
CA ARG A 60 31.05 12.85 -21.52
C ARG A 60 29.89 13.85 -21.37
N PRO A 61 30.13 15.03 -20.77
CA PRO A 61 29.09 16.04 -20.55
C PRO A 61 28.79 16.79 -21.86
N GLU A 62 28.13 16.11 -22.79
CA GLU A 62 27.71 16.64 -24.08
C GLU A 62 26.19 16.54 -24.23
N GLY A 63 25.57 17.59 -24.79
CA GLY A 63 24.13 17.63 -25.08
C GLY A 63 23.24 18.05 -23.90
N ASP A 64 21.95 18.13 -24.18
CA ASP A 64 20.93 18.54 -23.20
C ASP A 64 20.43 17.33 -22.41
N ILE A 65 21.08 17.06 -21.27
CA ILE A 65 20.72 15.99 -20.34
C ILE A 65 19.26 16.12 -19.85
N SER A 66 18.75 17.35 -19.72
CA SER A 66 17.36 17.59 -19.29
C SER A 66 16.38 17.00 -20.29
N LYS A 67 16.61 17.24 -21.58
CA LYS A 67 15.80 16.67 -22.66
C LYS A 67 15.86 15.14 -22.69
N GLN A 68 17.05 14.56 -22.51
CA GLN A 68 17.21 13.10 -22.49
C GLN A 68 16.49 12.46 -21.30
N LEU A 69 16.62 13.04 -20.10
CA LEU A 69 15.91 12.58 -18.90
C LEU A 69 14.39 12.71 -19.04
N LYS A 70 13.89 13.83 -19.59
CA LYS A 70 12.47 14.01 -19.89
C LYS A 70 11.93 12.93 -20.84
N MET A 71 12.68 12.57 -21.87
CA MET A 71 12.28 11.48 -22.79
C MET A 71 12.26 10.13 -22.08
N ALA A 72 13.30 9.79 -21.31
CA ALA A 72 13.39 8.51 -20.60
C ALA A 72 12.32 8.33 -19.51
N MET A 73 11.84 9.43 -18.91
CA MET A 73 10.84 9.41 -17.85
C MET A 73 9.40 9.63 -18.36
N ASN A 74 9.17 9.55 -19.68
CA ASN A 74 7.86 9.76 -20.33
C ASN A 74 7.21 11.12 -20.01
N TYR A 75 8.00 12.17 -19.87
CA TYR A 75 7.52 13.51 -19.52
C TYR A 75 6.51 14.05 -20.55
N GLN A 76 6.72 13.77 -21.84
CA GLN A 76 5.85 14.23 -22.93
C GLN A 76 4.46 13.60 -22.89
N ASP A 77 4.36 12.32 -22.54
CA ASP A 77 3.06 11.65 -22.36
C ASP A 77 2.29 12.30 -21.20
N LEU A 78 3.01 12.65 -20.13
CA LEU A 78 2.43 13.31 -18.96
C LEU A 78 1.96 14.74 -19.28
N GLU A 79 2.73 15.51 -20.07
CA GLU A 79 2.31 16.83 -20.55
C GLU A 79 1.07 16.76 -21.44
N LYS A 80 1.05 15.81 -22.38
CA LYS A 80 -0.10 15.60 -23.24
C LYS A 80 -1.35 15.26 -22.43
N ARG A 81 -1.21 14.32 -21.49
CA ARG A 81 -2.29 13.90 -20.61
C ARG A 81 -2.78 15.05 -19.74
N LEU A 82 -1.87 15.85 -19.17
CA LEU A 82 -2.22 17.02 -18.37
C LEU A 82 -3.04 18.04 -19.17
N GLN A 83 -2.68 18.26 -20.44
CA GLN A 83 -3.42 19.14 -21.33
C GLN A 83 -4.83 18.59 -21.63
N GLU A 84 -4.94 17.30 -21.95
CA GLU A 84 -6.24 16.64 -22.19
C GLU A 84 -7.15 16.69 -20.94
N GLU A 85 -6.59 16.47 -19.76
CA GLU A 85 -7.31 16.52 -18.49
C GLU A 85 -7.72 17.95 -18.10
N LYS A 86 -6.87 18.95 -18.39
CA LYS A 86 -7.21 20.35 -18.23
C LYS A 86 -8.40 20.73 -19.10
N GLU A 87 -8.35 20.41 -20.39
CA GLU A 87 -9.46 20.69 -21.31
C GLU A 87 -10.76 19.97 -20.90
N ARG A 88 -10.66 18.76 -20.34
CA ARG A 88 -11.81 18.04 -19.78
C ARG A 88 -12.37 18.75 -18.55
N SER A 89 -11.50 19.17 -17.63
CA SER A 89 -11.89 19.94 -16.43
C SER A 89 -12.56 21.25 -16.81
N ASP A 90 -11.97 22.03 -17.73
CA ASP A 90 -12.48 23.32 -18.19
C ASP A 90 -13.86 23.17 -18.88
N ARG A 91 -14.08 22.08 -19.62
CA ARG A 91 -15.40 21.77 -20.21
C ARG A 91 -16.42 21.43 -19.12
N ALA A 92 -16.06 20.56 -18.18
CA ALA A 92 -16.94 20.17 -17.10
C ALA A 92 -17.27 21.35 -16.17
N GLU A 93 -16.33 22.29 -15.97
CA GLU A 93 -16.57 23.52 -15.23
C GLU A 93 -17.68 24.36 -15.87
N LYS A 94 -17.62 24.57 -17.19
CA LYS A 94 -18.66 25.30 -17.93
C LYS A 94 -20.02 24.63 -17.77
N GLU A 95 -20.08 23.31 -17.93
CA GLU A 95 -21.32 22.54 -17.76
C GLU A 95 -21.84 22.55 -16.31
N ALA A 96 -20.96 22.64 -15.31
CA ALA A 96 -21.33 22.72 -13.90
C ALA A 96 -21.80 24.13 -13.48
N GLN A 97 -21.37 25.17 -14.20
CA GLN A 97 -21.85 26.54 -14.05
C GLN A 97 -23.24 26.76 -14.65
N GLU A 98 -23.67 25.89 -15.58
CA GLU A 98 -25.04 25.86 -16.13
C GLU A 98 -26.03 25.22 -15.15
N THR A 99 -26.22 25.88 -14.01
CA THR A 99 -27.08 25.41 -12.94
C THR A 99 -28.57 25.69 -13.24
N PRO A 100 -29.48 24.74 -12.95
CA PRO A 100 -30.90 24.93 -13.18
C PRO A 100 -31.52 25.85 -12.12
N TYR A 101 -32.63 26.51 -12.48
CA TYR A 101 -33.49 27.24 -11.53
C TYR A 101 -32.80 28.34 -10.73
N GLU A 102 -31.80 28.99 -11.33
CA GLU A 102 -31.00 30.05 -10.68
C GLU A 102 -30.31 29.58 -9.40
N LEU A 103 -30.13 28.27 -9.24
CA LEU A 103 -29.32 27.72 -8.16
C LEU A 103 -27.87 28.13 -8.36
N THR A 104 -27.14 28.43 -7.30
CA THR A 104 -25.70 28.68 -7.40
C THR A 104 -24.93 27.36 -7.51
N PHE A 105 -23.67 27.43 -7.94
CA PHE A 105 -22.78 26.27 -7.90
C PHE A 105 -22.69 25.68 -6.47
N ASP A 106 -22.57 26.53 -5.45
CA ASP A 106 -22.52 26.10 -4.04
C ASP A 106 -23.80 25.40 -3.59
N GLU A 107 -24.97 25.87 -4.05
CA GLU A 107 -26.27 25.23 -3.80
C GLU A 107 -26.37 23.86 -4.50
N MET A 108 -25.86 23.74 -5.73
CA MET A 108 -25.81 22.47 -6.45
C MET A 108 -24.81 21.49 -5.86
N GLU A 109 -23.67 21.99 -5.37
CA GLU A 109 -22.73 21.21 -4.59
C GLU A 109 -23.35 20.69 -3.29
N LEU A 110 -24.15 21.51 -2.61
CA LEU A 110 -24.87 21.07 -1.43
C LEU A 110 -25.85 19.93 -1.77
N LEU A 111 -26.58 20.05 -2.87
CA LEU A 111 -27.46 18.98 -3.36
C LEU A 111 -26.68 17.69 -3.67
N LEU A 112 -25.51 17.79 -4.31
CA LEU A 112 -24.63 16.64 -4.55
C LEU A 112 -24.22 15.96 -3.25
N ARG A 113 -23.86 16.73 -2.21
CA ARG A 113 -23.43 16.15 -0.92
C ARG A 113 -24.56 15.46 -0.16
N ILE A 114 -25.80 15.96 -0.28
CA ILE A 114 -26.97 15.42 0.44
C ILE A 114 -27.54 14.20 -0.27
N PHE A 115 -27.65 14.28 -1.60
CA PHE A 115 -28.39 13.29 -2.39
C PHE A 115 -27.49 12.33 -3.16
N GLY A 116 -26.21 12.67 -3.32
CA GLY A 116 -25.29 11.96 -4.18
C GLY A 116 -25.68 12.04 -5.67
N HIS A 117 -24.83 11.45 -6.50
CA HIS A 117 -25.11 11.21 -7.91
C HIS A 117 -25.35 9.72 -8.19
N GLU A 118 -24.66 8.84 -7.47
CA GLU A 118 -24.72 7.39 -7.66
C GLU A 118 -26.08 6.78 -7.28
N GLY A 119 -26.45 5.67 -7.93
CA GLY A 119 -27.71 4.97 -7.64
C GLY A 119 -28.98 5.75 -8.01
N GLY A 120 -28.85 6.81 -8.81
CA GLY A 120 -29.94 7.63 -9.33
C GLY A 120 -30.39 8.80 -8.43
N GLY A 121 -29.74 9.01 -7.28
CA GLY A 121 -29.83 10.25 -6.47
C GLY A 121 -31.22 10.89 -6.39
N ILE A 122 -31.33 12.13 -6.87
CA ILE A 122 -32.58 12.93 -6.85
C ILE A 122 -33.69 12.31 -7.73
N LEU A 123 -33.34 11.56 -8.79
CA LEU A 123 -34.34 11.01 -9.75
C LEU A 123 -35.32 10.04 -9.11
N HIS A 124 -34.93 9.38 -8.02
CA HIS A 124 -35.75 8.40 -7.30
C HIS A 124 -36.54 8.98 -6.12
N LEU A 125 -36.40 10.28 -5.85
CA LEU A 125 -37.09 10.92 -4.74
C LEU A 125 -38.46 11.45 -5.16
N SER A 126 -39.44 11.27 -4.27
CA SER A 126 -40.67 12.06 -4.32
C SER A 126 -40.39 13.50 -3.90
N GLU A 127 -41.23 14.43 -4.33
CA GLU A 127 -41.12 15.85 -3.98
C GLU A 127 -41.10 16.05 -2.45
N ALA A 128 -41.98 15.35 -1.74
CA ALA A 128 -42.05 15.38 -0.28
C ALA A 128 -40.73 14.90 0.36
N SER A 129 -40.19 13.78 -0.11
CA SER A 129 -38.95 13.21 0.43
C SER A 129 -37.73 14.09 0.16
N PHE A 130 -37.68 14.73 -1.01
CA PHE A 130 -36.63 15.68 -1.36
C PHE A 130 -36.61 16.88 -0.39
N PHE A 131 -37.76 17.53 -0.20
CA PHE A 131 -37.85 18.70 0.68
C PHE A 131 -37.68 18.35 2.16
N GLU A 132 -38.14 17.18 2.61
CA GLU A 132 -37.94 16.71 3.96
C GLU A 132 -36.45 16.48 4.26
N LYS A 133 -35.73 15.79 3.37
CA LYS A 133 -34.28 15.57 3.51
C LYS A 133 -33.49 16.87 3.54
N LEU A 134 -33.85 17.86 2.72
CA LEU A 134 -33.25 19.19 2.74
C LEU A 134 -33.47 19.89 4.08
N LYS A 135 -34.72 19.93 4.57
CA LYS A 135 -35.06 20.58 5.85
C LYS A 135 -34.38 19.93 7.06
N ASN A 136 -34.19 18.62 7.01
CA ASN A 136 -33.57 17.88 8.10
C ASN A 136 -32.04 18.06 8.15
N LEU A 137 -31.42 18.71 7.15
CA LEU A 137 -29.97 18.93 7.10
C LEU A 137 -29.42 19.67 8.32
N SER A 138 -30.06 20.77 8.73
CA SER A 138 -29.63 21.59 9.88
C SER A 138 -30.02 20.99 11.24
N GLN A 139 -30.86 19.96 11.22
CA GLN A 139 -31.37 19.26 12.40
C GLN A 139 -30.70 17.88 12.59
N SER A 140 -29.93 17.42 11.60
CA SER A 140 -29.28 16.12 11.62
C SER A 140 -28.17 16.07 12.67
N THR A 141 -28.12 14.96 13.41
CA THR A 141 -27.03 14.62 14.33
C THR A 141 -26.00 13.68 13.70
N GLY A 142 -26.15 13.35 12.41
CA GLY A 142 -25.21 12.53 11.67
C GLY A 142 -23.87 13.24 11.45
N ASN A 143 -22.77 12.49 11.57
CA ASN A 143 -21.41 13.02 11.48
C ASN A 143 -21.12 13.70 10.13
N ASP A 144 -21.74 13.26 9.03
CA ASP A 144 -21.48 13.81 7.71
C ASP A 144 -22.33 15.06 7.43
N GLU A 145 -23.58 15.09 7.89
CA GLU A 145 -24.42 16.29 7.85
C GLU A 145 -23.86 17.40 8.75
N MET A 146 -23.33 17.07 9.93
CA MET A 146 -22.63 18.04 10.79
C MET A 146 -21.40 18.65 10.09
N LYS A 147 -20.63 17.87 9.32
CA LYS A 147 -19.50 18.38 8.53
C LYS A 147 -19.98 19.31 7.40
N ILE A 148 -21.11 19.00 6.78
CA ILE A 148 -21.72 19.85 5.75
C ILE A 148 -22.13 21.20 6.36
N VAL A 149 -22.85 21.18 7.48
CA VAL A 149 -23.27 22.38 8.20
C VAL A 149 -22.07 23.23 8.65
N ALA A 150 -21.01 22.59 9.17
CA ALA A 150 -19.78 23.28 9.54
C ALA A 150 -19.11 23.97 8.34
N LYS A 151 -19.04 23.29 7.19
CA LYS A 151 -18.47 23.86 5.94
C LYS A 151 -19.29 25.02 5.38
N LEU A 152 -20.60 25.05 5.60
CA LEU A 152 -21.46 26.18 5.22
C LEU A 152 -21.34 27.36 6.19
N GLY A 153 -20.56 27.23 7.28
CA GLY A 153 -20.35 28.27 8.27
C GLY A 153 -21.35 28.24 9.43
N GLY A 154 -21.93 27.07 9.72
CA GLY A 154 -22.80 26.84 10.87
C GLY A 154 -24.27 26.68 10.52
N LYS A 155 -25.07 26.39 11.54
CA LYS A 155 -26.49 26.02 11.41
C LYS A 155 -27.32 27.10 10.72
N GLU A 156 -27.16 28.36 11.10
CA GLU A 156 -27.92 29.48 10.56
C GLU A 156 -27.72 29.67 9.05
N LYS A 157 -26.48 29.56 8.57
CA LYS A 157 -26.17 29.64 7.14
C LYS A 157 -26.68 28.42 6.38
N ALA A 158 -26.60 27.23 6.98
CA ALA A 158 -27.17 26.03 6.38
C ALA A 158 -28.70 26.12 6.25
N ASP A 159 -29.39 26.67 7.25
CA ASP A 159 -30.83 26.94 7.22
C ASP A 159 -31.19 27.97 6.14
N GLU A 160 -30.42 29.05 6.00
CA GLU A 160 -30.60 30.07 4.98
C GLU A 160 -30.45 29.50 3.56
N VAL A 161 -29.35 28.79 3.29
CA VAL A 161 -29.08 28.16 1.98
C VAL A 161 -30.17 27.14 1.65
N THR A 162 -30.57 26.31 2.62
CA THR A 162 -31.65 25.33 2.44
C THR A 162 -32.97 26.01 2.09
N LYS A 163 -33.31 27.10 2.80
CA LYS A 163 -34.53 27.88 2.53
C LYS A 163 -34.49 28.50 1.13
N ASN A 164 -33.35 29.01 0.69
CA ASN A 164 -33.16 29.58 -0.65
C ASN A 164 -33.35 28.53 -1.75
N ILE A 165 -32.73 27.35 -1.61
CA ILE A 165 -32.92 26.22 -2.53
C ILE A 165 -34.40 25.83 -2.62
N ILE A 166 -35.07 25.68 -1.48
CA ILE A 166 -36.49 25.30 -1.43
C ILE A 166 -37.35 26.35 -2.16
N ASN A 167 -37.10 27.63 -1.93
CA ASN A 167 -37.87 28.71 -2.55
C ASN A 167 -37.68 28.75 -4.06
N LYS A 168 -36.43 28.64 -4.55
CA LYS A 168 -36.11 28.60 -5.99
C LYS A 168 -36.78 27.43 -6.69
N ILE A 169 -36.72 26.23 -6.10
CA ILE A 169 -37.33 25.02 -6.65
C ILE A 169 -38.86 25.10 -6.62
N LYS A 170 -39.46 25.61 -5.54
CA LYS A 170 -40.92 25.81 -5.47
C LYS A 170 -41.43 26.87 -6.44
N HIS A 171 -40.65 27.92 -6.67
CA HIS A 171 -40.99 28.92 -7.67
C HIS A 171 -40.96 28.32 -9.08
N ALA A 172 -39.96 27.49 -9.37
CA ALA A 172 -39.87 26.74 -10.61
C ALA A 172 -40.98 25.69 -10.77
N SER A 173 -41.43 25.04 -9.68
CA SER A 173 -42.49 24.02 -9.71
C SER A 173 -43.89 24.57 -9.96
N ALA A 174 -44.08 25.90 -9.86
CA ALA A 174 -45.31 26.54 -10.31
C ALA A 174 -45.56 26.35 -11.82
N ASN A 175 -44.49 26.07 -12.60
CA ASN A 175 -44.53 26.01 -14.06
C ASN A 175 -44.11 24.65 -14.66
N ALA A 176 -43.74 23.66 -13.83
CA ALA A 176 -43.23 22.36 -14.28
C ALA A 176 -43.60 21.23 -13.32
N ASN A 177 -43.78 20.01 -13.84
CA ASN A 177 -44.03 18.84 -13.00
C ASN A 177 -42.74 18.37 -12.28
N TRP A 178 -42.90 17.67 -11.16
CA TRP A 178 -41.77 17.19 -10.35
C TRP A 178 -40.78 16.31 -11.12
N ASP A 179 -41.26 15.54 -12.10
CA ASP A 179 -40.40 14.67 -12.93
C ASP A 179 -39.45 15.46 -13.83
N GLU A 180 -39.86 16.61 -14.34
CA GLU A 180 -38.99 17.51 -15.10
C GLU A 180 -37.97 18.20 -14.17
N ILE A 181 -38.41 18.59 -12.98
CA ILE A 181 -37.57 19.24 -11.97
C ILE A 181 -36.44 18.33 -11.51
N LYS A 182 -36.77 17.10 -11.11
CA LYS A 182 -35.76 16.14 -10.64
C LYS A 182 -34.77 15.77 -11.75
N LYS A 183 -35.18 15.76 -13.02
CA LYS A 183 -34.27 15.54 -14.17
C LYS A 183 -33.26 16.67 -14.31
N LYS A 184 -33.72 17.93 -14.28
CA LYS A 184 -32.85 19.11 -14.38
C LYS A 184 -31.91 19.22 -13.18
N LEU A 185 -32.42 19.03 -11.96
CA LEU A 185 -31.61 19.00 -10.74
C LEU A 185 -30.57 17.87 -10.76
N SER A 186 -30.98 16.66 -11.15
CA SER A 186 -30.05 15.52 -11.23
C SER A 186 -28.96 15.72 -12.28
N THR A 187 -29.28 16.40 -13.39
CA THR A 187 -28.31 16.73 -14.44
C THR A 187 -27.30 17.74 -13.89
N GLY A 188 -27.76 18.81 -13.25
CA GLY A 188 -26.85 19.78 -12.65
C GLY A 188 -25.97 19.17 -11.54
N VAL A 189 -26.53 18.29 -10.69
CA VAL A 189 -25.77 17.56 -9.67
C VAL A 189 -24.70 16.66 -10.30
N LYS A 190 -25.01 15.98 -11.40
CA LYS A 190 -24.05 15.18 -12.17
C LYS A 190 -22.93 16.05 -12.73
N ASN A 191 -23.24 17.19 -13.33
CA ASN A 191 -22.23 18.08 -13.90
C ASN A 191 -21.26 18.61 -12.83
N VAL A 192 -21.77 18.99 -11.64
CA VAL A 192 -20.92 19.39 -10.50
C VAL A 192 -20.03 18.24 -10.02
N PHE A 193 -20.56 17.01 -9.99
CA PHE A 193 -19.77 15.82 -9.65
C PHE A 193 -18.65 15.58 -10.68
N GLU A 194 -18.99 15.56 -11.96
CA GLU A 194 -18.03 15.34 -13.05
C GLU A 194 -16.95 16.41 -13.08
N TYR A 195 -17.31 17.68 -12.85
CA TYR A 195 -16.34 18.76 -12.70
C TYR A 195 -15.33 18.46 -11.58
N LYS A 196 -15.81 18.09 -10.38
CA LYS A 196 -14.93 17.80 -9.24
C LYS A 196 -14.03 16.61 -9.46
N GLU A 197 -14.56 15.55 -10.05
CA GLU A 197 -13.78 14.36 -10.39
C GLU A 197 -12.68 14.72 -11.41
N ASN A 198 -13.04 15.45 -12.47
CA ASN A 198 -12.08 15.89 -13.48
C ASN A 198 -11.04 16.86 -12.92
N GLN A 199 -11.43 17.77 -12.03
CA GLN A 199 -10.53 18.69 -11.34
C GLN A 199 -9.52 17.91 -10.48
N GLN A 200 -9.99 16.93 -9.70
CA GLN A 200 -9.11 16.10 -8.86
C GLN A 200 -8.12 15.27 -9.71
N ILE A 201 -8.57 14.75 -10.85
CA ILE A 201 -7.71 14.04 -11.80
C ILE A 201 -6.63 14.99 -12.33
N TYR A 202 -7.00 16.18 -12.79
CA TYR A 202 -6.07 17.19 -13.28
C TYR A 202 -5.04 17.60 -12.20
N GLU A 203 -5.49 17.88 -10.98
CA GLU A 203 -4.61 18.24 -9.86
C GLU A 203 -3.62 17.11 -9.52
N THR A 204 -4.07 15.85 -9.59
CA THR A 204 -3.23 14.68 -9.38
C THR A 204 -2.13 14.58 -10.45
N THR A 205 -2.49 14.73 -11.72
CA THR A 205 -1.52 14.69 -12.83
C THR A 205 -0.56 15.89 -12.80
N LEU A 206 -1.05 17.08 -12.43
CA LEU A 206 -0.21 18.26 -12.23
C LEU A 206 0.81 18.03 -11.12
N SER A 207 0.38 17.44 -10.00
CA SER A 207 1.27 17.07 -8.89
C SER A 207 2.34 16.06 -9.33
N GLN A 208 1.97 15.05 -10.13
CA GLN A 208 2.92 14.09 -10.71
C GLN A 208 3.94 14.78 -11.60
N LYS A 209 3.52 15.72 -12.46
CA LYS A 209 4.43 16.50 -13.30
C LYS A 209 5.40 17.33 -12.46
N ASN A 210 4.90 18.00 -11.42
CA ASN A 210 5.73 18.82 -10.54
C ASN A 210 6.76 17.97 -9.77
N LYS A 211 6.38 16.77 -9.33
CA LYS A 211 7.30 15.80 -8.74
C LYS A 211 8.40 15.42 -9.74
N LEU A 212 8.01 15.09 -10.96
CA LEU A 212 8.95 14.72 -12.02
C LEU A 212 9.89 15.87 -12.42
N ASP A 213 9.39 17.10 -12.49
CA ASP A 213 10.21 18.30 -12.70
C ASP A 213 11.26 18.47 -11.60
N THR A 214 10.88 18.22 -10.35
CA THR A 214 11.77 18.28 -9.19
C THR A 214 12.82 17.17 -9.27
N GLU A 215 12.40 15.93 -9.54
CA GLU A 215 13.31 14.79 -9.70
C GLU A 215 14.34 15.05 -10.79
N ILE A 216 13.92 15.50 -11.99
CA ILE A 216 14.83 15.81 -13.10
C ILE A 216 15.81 16.92 -12.72
N LYS A 217 15.33 18.03 -12.13
CA LYS A 217 16.21 19.12 -11.66
C LYS A 217 17.27 18.61 -10.70
N GLN A 218 16.88 17.75 -9.77
CA GLN A 218 17.80 17.26 -8.78
C GLN A 218 18.77 16.19 -9.33
N LEU A 219 18.34 15.36 -10.30
CA LEU A 219 19.24 14.44 -11.00
C LEU A 219 20.33 15.18 -11.79
N MET A 220 20.05 16.40 -12.24
CA MET A 220 21.03 17.27 -12.89
C MET A 220 21.94 18.02 -11.90
N ASN A 221 21.68 17.97 -10.59
CA ASN A 221 22.50 18.67 -9.62
C ASN A 221 23.85 17.95 -9.42
N PRO A 222 24.98 18.55 -9.84
CA PRO A 222 26.29 17.90 -9.81
C PRO A 222 26.77 17.57 -8.39
N LYS A 223 26.28 18.27 -7.35
CA LYS A 223 26.63 17.98 -5.95
C LYS A 223 26.05 16.67 -5.43
N THR A 224 24.93 16.24 -6.01
CA THR A 224 24.18 15.06 -5.54
C THR A 224 24.09 13.95 -6.57
N VAL A 225 24.65 14.14 -7.76
CA VAL A 225 24.50 13.21 -8.89
C VAL A 225 25.06 11.82 -8.56
N ASP A 226 26.20 11.73 -7.88
CA ASP A 226 26.86 10.46 -7.57
C ASP A 226 26.11 9.65 -6.52
N SER A 227 25.66 10.28 -5.43
CA SER A 227 24.83 9.62 -4.42
C SER A 227 23.48 9.18 -4.99
N ARG A 228 22.89 9.99 -5.89
CA ARG A 228 21.64 9.67 -6.59
C ARG A 228 21.79 8.51 -7.57
N ILE A 229 22.86 8.46 -8.37
CA ILE A 229 23.13 7.30 -9.24
C ILE A 229 23.26 6.03 -8.38
N GLY A 230 23.94 6.11 -7.23
CA GLY A 230 24.01 5.01 -6.26
C GLY A 230 22.64 4.55 -5.77
N ALA A 231 21.78 5.49 -5.34
CA ALA A 231 20.42 5.20 -4.91
C ALA A 231 19.55 4.60 -6.03
N LEU A 232 19.68 5.10 -7.26
CA LEU A 232 18.98 4.56 -8.44
C LEU A 232 19.44 3.14 -8.77
N LYS A 233 20.74 2.81 -8.61
CA LYS A 233 21.26 1.44 -8.78
C LYS A 233 20.69 0.49 -7.73
N GLN A 234 20.62 0.91 -6.47
CA GLN A 234 19.99 0.11 -5.41
C GLN A 234 18.49 -0.09 -5.66
N LYS A 235 17.77 0.96 -6.10
CA LYS A 235 16.37 0.87 -6.52
C LYS A 235 16.19 -0.12 -7.69
N LYS A 236 17.11 -0.11 -8.66
CA LYS A 236 17.13 -1.05 -9.79
C LYS A 236 17.30 -2.50 -9.34
N GLU A 237 18.20 -2.76 -8.39
CA GLU A 237 18.42 -4.10 -7.84
C GLU A 237 17.22 -4.61 -7.06
N ALA A 238 16.63 -3.77 -6.21
CA ALA A 238 15.44 -4.11 -5.45
C ALA A 238 14.23 -4.38 -6.37
N LEU A 239 14.01 -3.54 -7.39
CA LEU A 239 12.96 -3.74 -8.39
C LEU A 239 13.20 -4.99 -9.24
N SER A 240 14.44 -5.29 -9.59
CA SER A 240 14.80 -6.53 -10.29
C SER A 240 14.50 -7.77 -9.46
N SER A 241 14.78 -7.71 -8.15
CA SER A 241 14.48 -8.79 -7.20
C SER A 241 12.97 -9.01 -7.06
N TYR A 242 12.19 -7.93 -7.02
CA TYR A 242 10.72 -8.01 -7.02
C TYR A 242 10.18 -8.68 -8.31
N ILE A 243 10.69 -8.29 -9.49
CA ILE A 243 10.32 -8.90 -10.76
C ILE A 243 10.62 -10.40 -10.75
N GLN A 244 11.83 -10.80 -10.33
CA GLN A 244 12.21 -12.21 -10.24
C GLN A 244 11.30 -13.01 -9.30
N SER A 245 10.89 -12.41 -8.18
CA SER A 245 9.94 -13.02 -7.25
C SER A 245 8.60 -13.28 -7.94
N ILE A 246 8.02 -12.28 -8.63
CA ILE A 246 6.76 -12.45 -9.36
C ILE A 246 6.90 -13.49 -10.48
N GLU A 247 8.00 -13.48 -11.23
CA GLU A 247 8.24 -14.46 -12.29
C GLU A 247 8.35 -15.89 -11.74
N LYS A 248 8.94 -16.06 -10.56
CA LYS A 248 9.00 -17.36 -9.88
C LYS A 248 7.60 -17.85 -9.51
N ILE A 249 6.76 -16.99 -8.92
CA ILE A 249 5.39 -17.34 -8.56
C ILE A 249 4.58 -17.65 -9.82
N LYS A 250 4.70 -16.83 -10.88
CA LYS A 250 4.04 -17.07 -12.17
C LYS A 250 4.46 -18.39 -12.79
N ARG A 251 5.75 -18.74 -12.74
CA ARG A 251 6.26 -20.03 -13.27
C ARG A 251 5.64 -21.22 -12.54
N VAL A 252 5.55 -21.17 -11.21
CA VAL A 252 4.89 -22.23 -10.40
C VAL A 252 3.41 -22.32 -10.76
N HIS A 253 2.73 -21.17 -10.86
CA HIS A 253 1.35 -21.12 -11.31
C HIS A 253 1.18 -21.76 -12.69
N ASP A 254 1.93 -21.32 -13.69
CA ASP A 254 1.82 -21.80 -15.07
C ASP A 254 2.17 -23.30 -15.21
N GLN A 255 3.13 -23.77 -14.41
CA GLN A 255 3.52 -25.19 -14.36
C GLN A 255 2.38 -26.09 -13.89
N TYR A 256 1.62 -25.65 -12.88
CA TYR A 256 0.48 -26.39 -12.33
C TYR A 256 -0.87 -25.88 -12.84
N TYR A 257 -0.86 -24.90 -13.75
CA TYR A 257 -2.06 -24.24 -14.23
C TYR A 257 -2.98 -25.26 -14.86
N THR A 258 -4.08 -25.47 -14.18
CA THR A 258 -5.11 -26.40 -14.57
C THR A 258 -6.40 -25.64 -14.43
N SER A 259 -7.04 -25.33 -15.57
CA SER A 259 -8.36 -24.71 -15.55
C SER A 259 -9.36 -25.73 -14.99
N PHE A 260 -9.53 -25.75 -13.67
CA PHE A 260 -10.51 -26.58 -12.96
C PHE A 260 -11.93 -26.06 -13.14
N THR A 261 -12.25 -25.54 -14.32
CA THR A 261 -13.57 -25.02 -14.69
C THR A 261 -14.66 -26.09 -14.59
N THR A 262 -14.28 -27.38 -14.54
CA THR A 262 -15.21 -28.50 -14.37
C THR A 262 -15.24 -29.17 -12.98
N SER A 263 -14.41 -28.81 -12.00
CA SER A 263 -14.43 -29.49 -10.69
C SER A 263 -14.17 -28.58 -9.49
N LYS A 264 -15.16 -27.71 -9.20
CA LYS A 264 -15.39 -27.34 -7.79
C LYS A 264 -15.95 -28.54 -6.98
N SER A 265 -16.47 -29.56 -7.65
CA SER A 265 -17.31 -30.61 -7.06
C SER A 265 -16.61 -31.95 -6.79
N THR A 266 -15.39 -32.17 -7.29
CA THR A 266 -14.72 -33.47 -7.20
C THR A 266 -13.34 -33.35 -6.57
N GLU A 267 -13.24 -33.71 -5.29
CA GLU A 267 -11.97 -33.89 -4.57
C GLU A 267 -11.30 -35.24 -4.92
N ARG A 268 -11.51 -35.73 -6.15
CA ARG A 268 -11.06 -37.05 -6.59
C ARG A 268 -10.33 -36.96 -7.92
N LEU A 269 -9.05 -37.33 -7.91
CA LEU A 269 -8.15 -37.22 -9.07
C LEU A 269 -8.61 -38.09 -10.25
N GLN A 270 -9.13 -39.27 -9.95
CA GLN A 270 -9.61 -40.22 -10.96
C GLN A 270 -10.80 -39.64 -11.75
N THR A 271 -11.72 -38.96 -11.07
CA THR A 271 -12.91 -38.37 -11.68
C THR A 271 -12.53 -37.21 -12.61
N ASP A 272 -11.60 -36.35 -12.20
CA ASP A 272 -11.14 -35.22 -13.00
C ASP A 272 -10.39 -35.69 -14.26
N ILE A 273 -9.59 -36.76 -14.16
CA ILE A 273 -8.94 -37.38 -15.33
C ILE A 273 -9.99 -37.93 -16.31
N GLN A 274 -11.07 -38.56 -15.81
CA GLN A 274 -12.16 -39.06 -16.66
C GLN A 274 -12.90 -37.92 -17.36
N ALA A 275 -13.22 -36.84 -16.65
CA ALA A 275 -13.85 -35.65 -17.22
C ALA A 275 -13.01 -35.03 -18.34
N LEU A 276 -11.69 -34.87 -18.12
CA LEU A 276 -10.78 -34.38 -19.16
C LEU A 276 -10.74 -35.30 -20.40
N ASN A 277 -10.74 -36.62 -20.20
CA ASN A 277 -10.79 -37.56 -21.33
C ASN A 277 -12.05 -37.41 -22.17
N ASN A 278 -13.21 -37.17 -21.52
CA ASN A 278 -14.47 -36.93 -22.22
C ASN A 278 -14.42 -35.60 -22.99
N ASN A 279 -13.94 -34.53 -22.35
CA ASN A 279 -13.80 -33.22 -23.00
C ASN A 279 -12.86 -33.24 -24.21
N ILE A 280 -11.74 -33.96 -24.13
CA ILE A 280 -10.83 -34.15 -25.27
C ILE A 280 -11.54 -34.84 -26.43
N LYS A 281 -12.28 -35.93 -26.16
CA LYS A 281 -13.04 -36.66 -27.19
C LYS A 281 -14.09 -35.77 -27.85
N THR A 282 -14.83 -35.00 -27.06
CA THR A 282 -15.84 -34.06 -27.57
C THR A 282 -15.19 -32.96 -28.42
N CYS A 283 -14.13 -32.33 -27.94
CA CYS A 283 -13.41 -31.29 -28.68
C CYS A 283 -12.82 -31.80 -30.00
N GLN A 284 -12.31 -33.03 -30.03
CA GLN A 284 -11.86 -33.68 -31.28
C GLN A 284 -12.99 -33.94 -32.28
N LYS A 285 -14.21 -34.23 -31.80
CA LYS A 285 -15.39 -34.40 -32.67
C LYS A 285 -15.84 -33.05 -33.23
N GLU A 286 -15.96 -32.03 -32.37
CA GLU A 286 -16.34 -30.66 -32.75
C GLU A 286 -15.33 -30.04 -33.75
N SER A 287 -14.03 -30.24 -33.52
CA SER A 287 -12.97 -29.77 -34.41
C SER A 287 -13.04 -30.36 -35.83
N LYS A 288 -13.62 -31.55 -36.00
CA LYS A 288 -13.84 -32.16 -37.32
C LYS A 288 -15.06 -31.60 -38.05
N GLN A 289 -15.95 -30.93 -37.33
CA GLN A 289 -17.23 -30.43 -37.84
C GLN A 289 -17.26 -28.90 -38.00
N ALA A 290 -16.32 -28.18 -37.38
CA ALA A 290 -16.32 -26.71 -37.34
C ALA A 290 -15.44 -26.04 -38.41
N LYS A 291 -15.89 -24.88 -38.93
CA LYS A 291 -15.12 -23.99 -39.83
C LYS A 291 -14.02 -23.19 -39.11
N GLN A 292 -14.01 -23.12 -37.78
CA GLN A 292 -13.02 -22.41 -36.96
C GLN A 292 -11.99 -23.38 -36.36
N GLN A 293 -11.14 -23.97 -37.20
CA GLN A 293 -10.18 -25.01 -36.76
C GLN A 293 -9.17 -24.50 -35.72
N ASP A 294 -8.74 -23.24 -35.77
CA ASP A 294 -7.69 -22.71 -34.90
C ASP A 294 -8.12 -22.61 -33.43
N VAL A 295 -9.34 -22.15 -33.16
CA VAL A 295 -9.88 -22.04 -31.79
C VAL A 295 -10.05 -23.42 -31.15
N HIS A 296 -10.52 -24.41 -31.92
CA HIS A 296 -10.66 -25.78 -31.43
C HIS A 296 -9.30 -26.46 -31.22
N LYS A 297 -8.30 -26.16 -32.05
CA LYS A 297 -6.93 -26.66 -31.90
C LYS A 297 -6.28 -26.14 -30.63
N GLU A 298 -6.39 -24.85 -30.34
CA GLU A 298 -5.89 -24.27 -29.10
C GLU A 298 -6.57 -24.89 -27.87
N ARG A 299 -7.90 -25.01 -27.90
CA ARG A 299 -8.67 -25.63 -26.80
C ARG A 299 -8.24 -27.09 -26.58
N LEU A 300 -8.03 -27.84 -27.65
CA LEU A 300 -7.58 -29.23 -27.57
C LEU A 300 -6.18 -29.35 -26.96
N GLU A 301 -5.23 -28.50 -27.35
CA GLU A 301 -3.88 -28.51 -26.78
C GLU A 301 -3.86 -28.13 -25.31
N ARG A 302 -4.70 -27.19 -24.88
CA ARG A 302 -4.89 -26.87 -23.45
C ARG A 302 -5.41 -28.09 -22.67
N LEU A 303 -6.45 -28.76 -23.18
CA LEU A 303 -7.04 -29.95 -22.53
C LEU A 303 -6.03 -31.12 -22.43
N LYS A 304 -5.25 -31.36 -23.48
CA LYS A 304 -4.17 -32.37 -23.46
C LYS A 304 -3.09 -32.02 -22.43
N SER A 305 -2.72 -30.75 -22.34
CA SER A 305 -1.73 -30.25 -21.38
C SER A 305 -2.22 -30.44 -19.94
N SER A 306 -3.47 -30.09 -19.63
CA SER A 306 -4.07 -30.34 -18.30
C SER A 306 -4.09 -31.83 -17.95
N LYS A 307 -4.42 -32.70 -18.91
CA LYS A 307 -4.37 -34.15 -18.71
C LYS A 307 -2.95 -34.65 -18.41
N LYS A 308 -1.93 -34.09 -19.08
CA LYS A 308 -0.53 -34.43 -18.86
C LYS A 308 -0.09 -34.06 -17.44
N VAL A 309 -0.48 -32.89 -16.94
CA VAL A 309 -0.23 -32.45 -15.56
C VAL A 309 -0.83 -33.43 -14.55
N LEU A 310 -2.14 -33.69 -14.63
CA LEU A 310 -2.81 -34.62 -13.69
C LEU A 310 -2.26 -36.05 -13.74
N SER A 311 -1.92 -36.54 -14.94
CA SER A 311 -1.32 -37.87 -15.10
C SER A 311 0.09 -37.95 -14.49
N SER A 312 0.85 -36.85 -14.52
CA SER A 312 2.18 -36.77 -13.93
C SER A 312 2.11 -36.74 -12.40
N LEU A 313 1.16 -35.97 -11.86
CA LEU A 313 0.87 -35.93 -10.42
C LEU A 313 0.43 -37.31 -9.88
N LYS A 314 -0.38 -38.04 -10.66
CA LYS A 314 -0.84 -39.38 -10.32
C LYS A 314 0.29 -40.43 -10.29
N LYS A 315 1.19 -40.41 -11.27
CA LYS A 315 2.15 -41.50 -11.51
C LYS A 315 3.36 -41.49 -10.57
N ASN A 316 3.73 -40.32 -10.02
CA ASN A 316 5.04 -40.14 -9.39
C ASN A 316 4.98 -39.76 -7.90
N GLY A 317 3.82 -39.76 -7.24
CA GLY A 317 3.70 -39.34 -5.83
C GLY A 317 4.02 -37.85 -5.57
N ARG A 318 4.18 -37.04 -6.62
CA ARG A 318 4.63 -35.62 -6.57
C ARG A 318 3.55 -34.62 -6.13
N LEU A 319 2.41 -35.10 -5.63
CA LEU A 319 1.37 -34.21 -5.11
C LEU A 319 1.88 -33.42 -3.91
N GLU A 320 2.67 -34.03 -3.04
CA GLU A 320 3.27 -33.34 -1.89
C GLU A 320 4.28 -32.27 -2.32
N GLU A 321 5.16 -32.59 -3.26
CA GLU A 321 6.12 -31.65 -3.85
C GLU A 321 5.40 -30.48 -4.55
N ALA A 322 4.32 -30.77 -5.28
CA ALA A 322 3.51 -29.75 -5.95
C ALA A 322 2.80 -28.85 -4.94
N ILE A 323 2.22 -29.42 -3.87
CA ILE A 323 1.62 -28.66 -2.76
C ILE A 323 2.66 -27.74 -2.15
N GLU A 324 3.84 -28.24 -1.82
CA GLU A 324 4.91 -27.45 -1.20
C GLU A 324 5.38 -26.30 -2.11
N GLN A 325 5.56 -26.57 -3.41
CA GLN A 325 5.94 -25.52 -4.37
C GLN A 325 4.88 -24.43 -4.49
N ILE A 326 3.60 -24.81 -4.53
CA ILE A 326 2.47 -23.88 -4.60
C ILE A 326 2.34 -23.08 -3.30
N GLU A 327 2.42 -23.73 -2.14
CA GLU A 327 2.35 -23.06 -0.84
C GLU A 327 3.52 -22.09 -0.63
N ASN A 328 4.73 -22.46 -1.05
CA ASN A 328 5.88 -21.57 -0.97
C ASN A 328 5.74 -20.36 -1.91
N ALA A 329 5.15 -20.54 -3.09
CA ALA A 329 4.85 -19.44 -3.99
C ALA A 329 3.74 -18.52 -3.44
N ASP A 330 2.72 -19.08 -2.80
CA ASP A 330 1.63 -18.33 -2.18
C ASP A 330 2.08 -17.52 -0.94
N LYS A 331 2.96 -18.10 -0.11
CA LYS A 331 3.58 -17.40 1.04
C LYS A 331 4.32 -16.13 0.66
N GLN A 332 4.89 -16.08 -0.55
CA GLN A 332 5.65 -14.92 -1.02
C GLN A 332 4.80 -13.69 -1.28
N GLN A 333 3.46 -13.81 -1.32
CA GLN A 333 2.45 -12.74 -1.52
C GLN A 333 2.82 -11.65 -2.55
N ILE A 334 2.03 -11.54 -3.61
CA ILE A 334 2.24 -10.45 -4.57
C ILE A 334 1.79 -9.14 -3.94
N ARG A 335 2.74 -8.32 -3.52
CA ARG A 335 2.45 -6.92 -3.16
C ARG A 335 2.00 -6.15 -4.39
N SER A 336 1.10 -5.18 -4.18
CA SER A 336 0.72 -4.25 -5.25
C SER A 336 1.98 -3.52 -5.75
N PHE A 337 2.08 -3.33 -7.06
CA PHE A 337 3.24 -2.65 -7.64
C PHE A 337 3.35 -1.20 -7.12
N ASP A 338 2.22 -0.53 -6.92
CA ASP A 338 2.17 0.84 -6.40
C ASP A 338 2.71 0.94 -4.96
N THR A 339 2.43 -0.05 -4.11
CA THR A 339 3.01 -0.13 -2.76
C THR A 339 4.53 -0.30 -2.83
N VAL A 340 5.00 -1.21 -3.67
CA VAL A 340 6.44 -1.48 -3.82
C VAL A 340 7.16 -0.25 -4.35
N LEU A 341 6.61 0.44 -5.36
CA LEU A 341 7.22 1.68 -5.85
C LEU A 341 7.28 2.75 -4.77
N LYS A 342 6.23 2.91 -3.97
CA LYS A 342 6.22 3.89 -2.88
C LYS A 342 7.29 3.56 -1.82
N GLU A 343 7.39 2.30 -1.40
CA GLU A 343 8.44 1.86 -0.46
C GLU A 343 9.85 2.10 -1.01
N LEU A 344 10.06 1.82 -2.30
CA LEU A 344 11.35 2.05 -2.96
C LEU A 344 11.65 3.54 -3.10
N ASP A 345 10.66 4.36 -3.45
CA ASP A 345 10.80 5.81 -3.52
C ASP A 345 11.16 6.38 -2.14
N GLU A 346 10.48 5.96 -1.07
CA GLU A 346 10.77 6.41 0.29
C GLU A 346 12.15 5.96 0.76
N LYS A 347 12.52 4.70 0.49
CA LYS A 347 13.79 4.11 0.91
C LYS A 347 14.99 4.73 0.20
N PHE A 348 14.84 5.08 -1.08
CA PHE A 348 15.91 5.60 -1.91
C PHE A 348 15.74 7.10 -2.25
N SER A 349 14.81 7.79 -1.58
CA SER A 349 14.69 9.25 -1.69
C SER A 349 15.90 9.89 -1.03
N ALA A 350 16.58 10.74 -1.77
CA ALA A 350 17.59 11.62 -1.20
C ALA A 350 16.88 12.66 -0.33
N LYS A 351 16.94 12.51 1.00
CA LYS A 351 16.69 13.63 1.91
C LYS A 351 17.78 14.66 1.61
N GLU A 352 17.41 15.78 0.99
CA GLU A 352 18.27 16.95 1.03
C GLU A 352 18.37 17.36 2.49
N ASP A 353 19.61 17.39 3.02
CA ASP A 353 19.90 18.09 4.26
C ASP A 353 19.36 19.51 4.10
N ARG A 354 18.28 19.80 4.81
CA ARG A 354 17.79 21.16 4.99
C ARG A 354 18.75 21.87 5.93
N GLU A 355 19.94 22.21 5.44
CA GLU A 355 20.79 23.21 6.08
C GLU A 355 20.14 24.59 5.90
N THR A 356 19.43 24.99 6.95
CA THR A 356 19.61 26.29 7.62
C THR A 356 19.63 27.54 6.75
N LEU A 357 18.43 28.02 6.43
CA LEU A 357 18.20 29.44 6.16
C LEU A 357 18.05 30.21 7.49
N ILE A 358 19.08 30.25 8.32
CA ILE A 358 19.23 31.27 9.38
C ILE A 358 20.73 31.59 9.53
N VAL A 359 21.15 32.73 9.00
CA VAL A 359 22.38 33.41 9.45
C VAL A 359 22.02 34.18 10.73
N PRO A 360 22.81 34.05 11.80
CA PRO A 360 23.45 35.24 12.32
C PRO A 360 24.94 35.01 12.66
N HIS A 361 25.66 36.13 12.60
CA HIS A 361 27.09 36.32 12.73
C HIS A 361 27.83 35.57 13.86
N GLY A 362 29.05 35.14 13.51
CA GLY A 362 30.27 35.51 14.23
C GLY A 362 30.84 34.47 15.18
N LEU A 363 31.90 33.76 14.75
CA LEU A 363 33.24 33.79 15.35
C LEU A 363 34.13 32.72 14.72
N GLU A 364 35.36 33.11 14.46
CA GLU A 364 36.45 32.30 13.92
C GLU A 364 36.84 31.15 14.87
N SER A 365 37.41 30.09 14.28
CA SER A 365 38.65 29.42 14.72
C SER A 365 38.57 27.89 14.66
N SER A 366 39.59 27.35 14.00
CA SER A 366 40.01 25.95 13.93
C SER A 366 39.97 25.19 15.26
N HIS A 367 39.38 23.99 15.25
CA HIS A 367 39.99 22.73 15.70
C HIS A 367 39.08 21.55 15.35
N GLY A 368 39.64 20.58 14.62
CA GLY A 368 38.96 19.35 14.24
C GLY A 368 38.93 18.32 15.36
N THR A 369 37.95 17.41 15.26
CA THR A 369 37.93 16.04 15.82
C THR A 369 37.54 15.76 17.29
N GLU A 370 37.06 16.71 18.09
CA GLU A 370 36.61 16.40 19.48
C GLU A 370 35.08 16.36 19.73
N LEU A 371 34.26 17.06 18.93
CA LEU A 371 32.80 17.11 19.15
C LEU A 371 32.03 15.76 19.05
N PRO A 372 32.34 14.84 18.12
CA PRO A 372 31.54 13.62 17.96
C PRO A 372 31.66 12.65 19.14
N LYS A 373 32.85 12.51 19.72
CA LYS A 373 33.11 11.58 20.85
C LYS A 373 32.48 12.07 22.15
N MET A 374 32.51 13.38 22.40
CA MET A 374 31.91 13.97 23.59
C MET A 374 30.37 13.88 23.57
N ASN A 375 29.76 14.01 22.38
CA ASN A 375 28.31 13.86 22.20
C ASN A 375 27.85 12.40 22.31
N LEU A 376 28.62 11.44 21.76
CA LEU A 376 28.34 10.01 21.89
C LEU A 376 28.37 9.54 23.35
N GLU A 377 29.38 9.95 24.12
CA GLU A 377 29.52 9.59 25.52
C GLU A 377 28.40 10.20 26.38
N LYS A 378 28.02 11.44 26.09
CA LYS A 378 26.90 12.12 26.75
C LYS A 378 25.56 11.42 26.49
N ASN A 379 25.33 10.95 25.26
CA ASN A 379 24.13 10.21 24.90
C ASN A 379 24.09 8.82 25.58
N LYS A 380 25.22 8.12 25.69
CA LYS A 380 25.33 6.84 26.42
C LYS A 380 24.98 7.02 27.91
N GLN A 381 25.49 8.07 28.55
CA GLN A 381 25.19 8.38 29.95
C GLN A 381 23.71 8.74 30.17
N GLU A 382 23.10 9.48 29.25
CA GLU A 382 21.67 9.83 29.35
C GLU A 382 20.77 8.61 29.12
N ILE A 383 21.10 7.73 28.17
CA ILE A 383 20.37 6.45 27.98
C ILE A 383 20.43 5.60 29.25
N ALA A 384 21.61 5.47 29.88
CA ALA A 384 21.75 4.72 31.13
C ALA A 384 20.91 5.32 32.27
N ARG A 385 20.85 6.66 32.36
CA ARG A 385 20.00 7.36 33.33
C ARG A 385 18.52 7.11 33.09
N LEU A 386 18.07 7.22 31.84
CA LEU A 386 16.67 6.99 31.43
C LEU A 386 16.23 5.53 31.61
N LEU A 387 17.13 4.57 31.36
CA LEU A 387 16.88 3.15 31.66
C LEU A 387 16.74 2.90 33.17
N THR A 388 17.53 3.59 33.98
CA THR A 388 17.41 3.53 35.45
C THR A 388 16.08 4.15 35.92
N GLU A 389 15.64 5.23 35.28
CA GLU A 389 14.33 5.87 35.54
C GLU A 389 13.15 4.99 35.11
N LEU A 390 13.27 4.24 34.00
CA LEU A 390 12.31 3.20 33.63
C LEU A 390 12.24 2.07 34.65
N ASP A 391 13.38 1.72 35.24
CA ASP A 391 13.46 0.68 36.26
C ASP A 391 12.89 1.11 37.61
N THR A 392 12.92 2.40 37.96
CA THR A 392 12.22 2.92 39.15
C THR A 392 10.71 3.07 38.94
N LEU A 393 10.24 3.10 37.69
CA LEU A 393 8.82 2.97 37.33
C LEU A 393 8.31 1.51 37.40
N LYS A 394 9.14 0.53 37.79
CA LYS A 394 8.69 -0.82 38.17
C LYS A 394 7.83 -0.75 39.43
N VAL A 395 6.53 -0.97 39.28
CA VAL A 395 5.66 -1.27 40.42
C VAL A 395 5.25 -2.73 40.34
N GLU A 396 5.93 -3.57 41.13
CA GLU A 396 5.45 -4.92 41.40
C GLU A 396 4.08 -4.82 42.10
N GLY A 397 3.02 -5.26 41.41
CA GLY A 397 1.72 -5.54 42.01
C GLY A 397 0.69 -4.39 42.08
N LYS A 398 0.86 -3.24 41.40
CA LYS A 398 -0.21 -2.22 41.29
C LYS A 398 -0.57 -1.89 39.84
N VAL A 399 -1.83 -1.48 39.65
CA VAL A 399 -2.39 -1.00 38.39
C VAL A 399 -1.71 0.31 38.00
N ILE A 400 -1.02 0.31 36.86
CA ILE A 400 -0.31 1.46 36.29
C ILE A 400 -1.30 2.58 35.98
N THR A 401 -1.05 3.79 36.47
CA THR A 401 -1.88 4.97 36.16
C THR A 401 -1.62 5.46 34.72
N LYS A 402 -2.58 6.19 34.15
CA LYS A 402 -2.46 6.74 32.79
C LYS A 402 -1.25 7.67 32.63
N GLU A 403 -0.85 8.34 33.71
CA GLU A 403 0.27 9.28 33.76
C GLU A 403 1.62 8.56 33.84
N GLU A 404 1.72 7.47 34.61
CA GLU A 404 2.91 6.61 34.63
C GLU A 404 3.12 5.91 33.28
N LYS A 405 2.04 5.49 32.63
CA LYS A 405 2.08 4.96 31.26
C LYS A 405 2.61 6.00 30.26
N LYS A 406 2.15 7.25 30.35
CA LYS A 406 2.59 8.32 29.46
C LYS A 406 4.07 8.66 29.66
N LYS A 407 4.52 8.73 30.92
CA LYS A 407 5.95 8.94 31.25
C LYS A 407 6.82 7.79 30.75
N TRP A 408 6.33 6.55 30.84
CA TRP A 408 7.04 5.39 30.32
C TRP A 408 7.20 5.46 28.79
N GLU A 409 6.13 5.81 28.07
CA GLU A 409 6.15 6.00 26.61
C GLU A 409 7.09 7.16 26.19
N GLU A 410 7.10 8.26 26.94
CA GLU A 410 7.99 9.42 26.70
C GLU A 410 9.47 9.06 26.92
N ILE A 411 9.79 8.32 27.99
CA ILE A 411 11.17 7.89 28.26
C ILE A 411 11.65 6.86 27.21
N GLU A 412 10.79 5.92 26.80
CA GLU A 412 11.14 4.98 25.73
C GLU A 412 11.41 5.69 24.40
N GLN A 413 10.56 6.66 24.03
CA GLN A 413 10.75 7.43 22.80
C GLN A 413 12.05 8.23 22.84
N ARG A 414 12.42 8.79 24.00
CA ARG A 414 13.67 9.53 24.16
C ARG A 414 14.91 8.64 24.06
N ILE A 415 14.84 7.40 24.54
CA ILE A 415 15.93 6.43 24.36
C ILE A 415 16.09 6.04 22.89
N GLU A 416 14.98 5.81 22.17
CA GLU A 416 15.03 5.49 20.72
C GLU A 416 15.65 6.63 19.89
N GLU A 417 15.35 7.88 20.24
CA GLU A 417 15.97 9.06 19.62
C GLU A 417 17.48 9.13 19.88
N LEU A 418 17.91 8.92 21.13
CA LEU A 418 19.33 8.96 21.51
C LEU A 418 20.12 7.79 20.91
N GLU A 419 19.51 6.61 20.76
CA GLU A 419 20.12 5.48 20.07
C GLU A 419 20.28 5.74 18.57
N TYR A 420 19.28 6.36 17.93
CA TYR A 420 19.37 6.79 16.54
C TYR A 420 20.48 7.85 16.34
N GLU A 421 20.57 8.83 17.24
CA GLU A 421 21.66 9.82 17.24
C GLU A 421 23.03 9.15 17.39
N ASN A 422 23.16 8.14 18.26
CA ASN A 422 24.41 7.40 18.43
C ASN A 422 24.82 6.61 17.18
N ASP A 423 23.86 5.99 16.49
CA ASP A 423 24.11 5.26 15.24
C ASP A 423 24.57 6.20 14.10
N THR A 424 24.15 7.48 14.14
CA THR A 424 24.68 8.49 13.22
C THR A 424 26.08 9.01 13.60
N LEU A 425 26.42 9.01 14.90
CA LEU A 425 27.72 9.46 15.40
C LEU A 425 28.81 8.37 15.30
N GLU A 426 28.46 7.09 15.33
CA GLU A 426 29.38 5.96 15.15
C GLU A 426 28.79 4.88 14.21
N PRO A 427 28.82 5.12 12.88
CA PRO A 427 28.18 4.24 11.88
C PRO A 427 28.79 2.83 11.78
N SER A 428 29.97 2.61 12.38
CA SER A 428 30.67 1.33 12.46
C SER A 428 30.29 0.49 13.68
N ARG A 429 29.36 0.96 14.51
CA ARG A 429 28.83 0.19 15.65
C ARG A 429 28.14 -1.09 15.14
N PRO A 430 28.35 -2.27 15.77
CA PRO A 430 27.65 -3.48 15.39
C PRO A 430 26.14 -3.25 15.43
N GLN A 431 25.45 -3.51 14.32
CA GLN A 431 23.99 -3.44 14.30
C GLN A 431 23.45 -4.49 15.26
N LYS A 432 22.77 -3.97 16.27
CA LYS A 432 22.08 -4.68 17.33
C LYS A 432 21.09 -5.71 16.75
N THR A 433 21.51 -6.99 16.69
CA THR A 433 20.82 -8.08 15.95
C THR A 433 19.44 -8.45 16.49
N ASN A 434 19.11 -8.07 17.72
CA ASN A 434 17.86 -8.43 18.37
C ASN A 434 16.80 -7.31 18.32
N GLU A 435 17.11 -6.12 17.79
CA GLU A 435 16.23 -4.94 17.86
C GLU A 435 14.92 -5.10 17.07
N GLU A 436 14.94 -5.77 15.92
CA GLU A 436 13.71 -6.07 15.15
C GLU A 436 12.80 -7.07 15.86
N VAL A 437 13.39 -8.02 16.59
CA VAL A 437 12.66 -9.01 17.40
C VAL A 437 12.06 -8.33 18.62
N ILE A 438 12.82 -7.46 19.30
CA ILE A 438 12.35 -6.66 20.44
C ILE A 438 11.21 -5.73 20.00
N ARG A 439 11.33 -5.07 18.85
CA ARG A 439 10.27 -4.20 18.28
C ARG A 439 8.99 -4.99 18.00
N SER A 440 9.12 -6.18 17.42
CA SER A 440 7.98 -7.06 17.13
C SER A 440 7.29 -7.56 18.41
N LEU A 441 8.09 -7.88 19.45
CA LEU A 441 7.58 -8.27 20.76
C LEU A 441 6.88 -7.12 21.49
N LYS A 442 7.39 -5.89 21.40
CA LYS A 442 6.75 -4.68 21.94
C LYS A 442 5.41 -4.38 21.25
N GLU A 443 5.32 -4.59 19.94
CA GLU A 443 4.07 -4.38 19.20
C GLU A 443 3.02 -5.47 19.54
N ALA A 444 3.45 -6.72 19.70
CA ALA A 444 2.59 -7.79 20.20
C ALA A 444 2.05 -7.49 21.61
N VAL A 445 2.85 -6.85 22.47
CA VAL A 445 2.42 -6.35 23.78
C VAL A 445 1.36 -5.26 23.62
N ARG A 446 1.56 -4.26 22.75
CA ARG A 446 0.57 -3.19 22.51
C ARG A 446 -0.77 -3.74 22.05
N ILE A 447 -0.77 -4.67 21.09
CA ILE A 447 -1.99 -5.29 20.57
C ILE A 447 -2.72 -6.07 21.67
N THR A 448 -1.99 -6.82 22.48
CA THR A 448 -2.57 -7.61 23.57
C THR A 448 -3.15 -6.72 24.68
N ILE A 449 -2.55 -5.55 24.95
CA ILE A 449 -3.06 -4.57 25.93
C ILE A 449 -4.41 -4.04 25.45
N VAL A 450 -4.48 -3.58 24.19
CA VAL A 450 -5.71 -3.04 23.59
C VAL A 450 -6.83 -4.08 23.61
N GLN A 451 -6.52 -5.34 23.30
CA GLN A 451 -7.51 -6.43 23.31
C GLN A 451 -7.96 -6.88 24.70
N SER A 452 -7.15 -6.62 25.75
CA SER A 452 -7.46 -7.00 27.14
C SER A 452 -8.31 -5.96 27.89
N GLN A 453 -8.43 -4.74 27.37
CA GLN A 453 -9.20 -3.65 28.00
C GLN A 453 -10.72 -3.86 27.93
N GLU A 454 -11.22 -4.72 27.04
CA GLU A 454 -12.66 -4.95 26.79
C GLU A 454 -13.20 -6.31 27.31
N LYS A 455 -12.40 -7.10 28.04
CA LYS A 455 -12.77 -8.49 28.39
C LYS A 455 -12.63 -8.81 29.89
N SER A 456 -13.20 -9.95 30.31
CA SER A 456 -13.36 -10.41 31.70
C SER A 456 -12.05 -10.46 32.52
N GLU A 457 -12.12 -10.46 33.85
CA GLU A 457 -10.96 -10.50 34.77
C GLU A 457 -9.98 -11.65 34.46
N LYS A 458 -10.48 -12.83 34.09
CA LYS A 458 -9.67 -13.99 33.70
C LYS A 458 -8.82 -13.73 32.43
N THR A 459 -9.32 -12.87 31.55
CA THR A 459 -8.62 -12.42 30.33
C THR A 459 -7.53 -11.41 30.66
N LYS A 460 -7.76 -10.52 31.64
CA LYS A 460 -6.77 -9.55 32.14
C LYS A 460 -5.62 -10.24 32.87
N GLU A 461 -5.91 -11.28 33.64
CA GLU A 461 -4.91 -12.07 34.37
C GLU A 461 -4.01 -12.89 33.42
N THR A 462 -4.60 -13.45 32.35
CA THR A 462 -3.87 -14.15 31.29
C THR A 462 -2.98 -13.19 30.49
N ALA A 463 -3.49 -12.00 30.14
CA ALA A 463 -2.72 -10.95 29.48
C ALA A 463 -1.55 -10.46 30.35
N THR A 464 -1.77 -10.28 31.67
CA THR A 464 -0.73 -9.90 32.64
C THR A 464 0.41 -10.93 32.70
N ARG A 465 0.10 -12.23 32.69
CA ARG A 465 1.10 -13.30 32.61
C ARG A 465 1.87 -13.27 31.29
N TYR A 466 1.16 -13.02 30.18
CA TYR A 466 1.76 -12.88 28.86
C TYR A 466 2.72 -11.68 28.77
N PHE A 467 2.34 -10.53 29.35
CA PHE A 467 3.21 -9.35 29.45
C PHE A 467 4.47 -9.61 30.28
N LYS A 468 4.34 -10.31 31.41
CA LYS A 468 5.49 -10.66 32.24
C LYS A 468 6.50 -11.53 31.49
N ASN A 469 6.01 -12.50 30.71
CA ASN A 469 6.85 -13.37 29.88
C ASN A 469 7.53 -12.61 28.74
N ILE A 470 6.82 -11.73 28.03
CA ILE A 470 7.43 -10.94 26.94
C ILE A 470 8.46 -9.96 27.48
N LYS A 471 8.21 -9.32 28.63
CA LYS A 471 9.21 -8.45 29.30
C LYS A 471 10.47 -9.22 29.68
N GLN A 472 10.32 -10.45 30.17
CA GLN A 472 11.46 -11.32 30.50
C GLN A 472 12.26 -11.69 29.24
N VAL A 473 11.58 -12.05 28.15
CA VAL A 473 12.22 -12.38 26.86
C VAL A 473 12.94 -11.17 26.26
N ILE A 474 12.37 -9.96 26.34
CA ILE A 474 13.06 -8.73 25.88
C ILE A 474 14.31 -8.46 26.73
N LYS A 475 14.25 -8.71 28.05
CA LYS A 475 15.39 -8.55 28.94
C LYS A 475 16.51 -9.56 28.63
N GLU A 476 16.15 -10.82 28.38
CA GLU A 476 17.08 -11.88 27.98
C GLU A 476 17.73 -11.57 26.62
N LEU A 477 16.94 -11.13 25.63
CA LEU A 477 17.45 -10.73 24.31
C LEU A 477 18.41 -9.55 24.37
N ARG A 478 18.22 -8.61 25.31
CA ARG A 478 19.13 -7.48 25.55
C ARG A 478 20.40 -7.93 26.29
N GLN A 479 20.28 -8.85 27.24
CA GLN A 479 21.43 -9.41 27.95
C GLN A 479 22.32 -10.25 27.02
N GLU A 480 21.72 -11.10 26.17
CA GLU A 480 22.45 -11.90 25.18
C GLU A 480 23.24 -11.02 24.19
N GLN A 481 22.70 -9.84 23.89
CA GLN A 481 23.26 -8.85 22.99
C GLN A 481 24.44 -8.09 23.64
N GLU A 482 24.32 -7.71 24.91
CA GLU A 482 25.43 -7.17 25.70
C GLU A 482 26.56 -8.22 25.88
N ASP A 483 26.20 -9.48 26.16
CA ASP A 483 27.16 -10.57 26.31
C ASP A 483 27.89 -10.90 24.98
N THR A 484 27.24 -10.71 23.83
CA THR A 484 27.89 -10.88 22.51
C THR A 484 28.81 -9.71 22.14
N GLU A 485 28.43 -8.48 22.50
CA GLU A 485 29.30 -7.30 22.33
C GLU A 485 30.58 -7.42 23.20
N ILE A 486 30.45 -7.84 24.46
CA ILE A 486 31.59 -8.09 25.38
C ILE A 486 32.50 -9.23 24.87
N GLN A 487 31.96 -10.26 24.22
CA GLN A 487 32.76 -11.34 23.63
C GLN A 487 33.47 -10.92 22.32
N GLN A 488 32.93 -9.97 21.56
CA GLN A 488 33.58 -9.44 20.36
C GLN A 488 34.74 -8.49 20.73
N ASP A 489 34.56 -7.64 21.74
CA ASP A 489 35.62 -6.75 22.23
C ASP A 489 36.79 -7.52 22.85
N ASN A 490 36.51 -8.62 23.57
CA ASN A 490 37.58 -9.49 24.11
C ASN A 490 38.34 -10.29 23.04
N LYS A 491 37.72 -10.59 21.89
CA LYS A 491 38.42 -11.21 20.73
C LYS A 491 39.31 -10.22 19.99
N GLY A 492 39.06 -8.91 20.11
CA GLY A 492 39.92 -7.84 19.60
C GLY A 492 41.19 -7.61 20.41
N LEU A 493 41.23 -8.05 21.68
CA LEU A 493 42.35 -7.87 22.60
C LEU A 493 43.37 -9.04 22.62
N ILE A 494 43.12 -10.13 21.90
CA ILE A 494 44.05 -11.29 21.77
C ILE A 494 44.66 -11.35 20.35
N LYS A 495 45.00 -10.19 19.76
CA LYS A 495 45.81 -10.13 18.54
C LYS A 495 47.00 -9.22 18.70
#